data_AF-A0A170ZYN0-F1
#
_entry.id   AF-A0A170ZYN0-F1
#
_cell.length_a   1.000
_cell.length_b   1.000
_cell.length_c   1.000
_cell.angle_alpha   90.00
_cell.angle_beta   90.00
_cell.angle_gamma   90.00
#
_symmetry.space_group_name_H-M   'P 1'
#
loop_
_entity.id
_entity.type
_entity.pdbx_description
1 polymer ?
#
loop_
_entity_poly.entity_id
_entity_poly.type
_entity_poly.pdbx_seq_one_letter_code
_entity_poly.pdbx_strand_id
1 'polypeptide(L)'
;YLNFIKGVVDSEDLPLNISREMLQQNKILKVIRKNLVKKCLELFDELAEDKENYNKFYAQFGKNLKLGIHEDSQNRKKLSELLRYHTSASGDEACPLKDYVARMKDNQKHIYYITGENKEQVANSSFVERVKKRGFEVVYMTEPIDEYVVQQMKEFDGKQLVSVTKEGLELPEDEDEKKK
;
A
#
# COMPACT_ATOMS: atom_id res chain seq x y z
N TYR A 1 -10.53 3.49 8.85
CA TYR A 1 -10.28 2.46 7.81
C TYR A 1 -10.76 1.02 8.10
N LEU A 2 -10.72 0.47 9.33
CA LEU A 2 -11.12 -0.93 9.64
C LEU A 2 -12.63 -1.17 9.95
N ASN A 3 -13.52 -0.30 9.48
CA ASN A 3 -14.96 -0.35 9.82
C ASN A 3 -15.71 -1.57 9.25
N PHE A 4 -15.08 -2.36 8.38
CA PHE A 4 -15.66 -3.59 7.83
C PHE A 4 -15.50 -4.80 8.77
N ILE A 5 -14.62 -4.72 9.76
CA ILE A 5 -14.38 -5.80 10.72
C ILE A 5 -15.56 -5.84 11.70
N LYS A 6 -16.15 -7.03 11.84
CA LYS A 6 -17.20 -7.31 12.80
C LYS A 6 -16.65 -8.24 13.87
N GLY A 7 -17.02 -7.99 15.12
CA GLY A 7 -16.60 -8.79 16.25
C GLY A 7 -17.28 -8.35 17.53
N VAL A 8 -17.00 -9.06 18.61
CA VAL A 8 -17.47 -8.76 19.96
C VAL A 8 -16.24 -8.50 20.83
N VAL A 9 -16.29 -7.43 21.62
CA VAL A 9 -15.28 -7.13 22.63
C VAL A 9 -15.96 -7.26 23.97
N ASP A 10 -15.53 -8.24 24.75
CA ASP A 10 -15.96 -8.41 26.13
C ASP A 10 -14.83 -7.98 27.07
N SER A 11 -15.19 -7.24 28.12
CA SER A 11 -14.22 -6.63 29.04
C SER A 11 -14.87 -6.40 30.39
N GLU A 12 -14.28 -7.00 31.43
CA GLU A 12 -14.75 -6.87 32.82
C GLU A 12 -14.42 -5.49 33.44
N ASP A 13 -13.39 -4.80 32.92
CA ASP A 13 -12.81 -3.59 33.52
C ASP A 13 -13.31 -2.26 32.93
N LEU A 14 -14.48 -2.23 32.27
CA LEU A 14 -14.99 -0.99 31.67
C LEU A 14 -15.71 -0.10 32.70
N PRO A 15 -15.24 1.13 32.96
CA PRO A 15 -15.94 2.06 33.85
C PRO A 15 -17.20 2.59 33.15
N LEU A 16 -18.33 2.01 33.51
CA LEU A 16 -19.64 2.37 33.01
C LEU A 16 -20.21 3.57 33.78
N ASN A 17 -20.99 4.41 33.09
CA ASN A 17 -21.82 5.39 33.75
C ASN A 17 -22.93 4.71 34.57
N ILE A 18 -23.64 5.49 35.38
CA ILE A 18 -24.71 4.97 36.25
C ILE A 18 -25.80 4.25 35.44
N SER A 19 -26.14 4.75 34.23
CA SER A 19 -27.13 4.08 33.35
C SER A 19 -26.60 2.82 32.66
N ARG A 20 -25.29 2.55 32.75
CA ARG A 20 -24.57 1.49 32.00
C ARG A 20 -24.68 1.59 30.48
N GLU A 21 -25.11 2.74 29.96
CA GLU A 21 -25.25 2.97 28.51
C GLU A 21 -24.06 3.70 27.91
N MET A 22 -23.33 4.48 28.71
CA MET A 22 -22.18 5.26 28.24
C MET A 22 -20.94 5.00 29.08
N LEU A 23 -19.79 4.87 28.41
CA LEU A 23 -18.50 4.70 29.06
C LEU A 23 -18.01 6.04 29.64
N GLN A 24 -17.59 6.05 30.91
CA GLN A 24 -17.15 7.27 31.59
C GLN A 24 -15.76 7.74 31.18
N GLN A 25 -14.90 6.83 30.67
CA GLN A 25 -13.50 7.16 30.37
C GLN A 25 -13.04 6.73 28.96
N ASN A 26 -12.61 7.72 28.18
CA ASN A 26 -12.09 7.53 26.83
C ASN A 26 -10.70 6.87 26.74
N LYS A 27 -9.90 6.82 27.82
CA LYS A 27 -8.52 6.32 27.77
C LYS A 27 -8.45 4.81 27.55
N ILE A 28 -9.30 4.04 28.22
CA ILE A 28 -9.34 2.56 28.09
C ILE A 28 -9.73 2.17 26.66
N LEU A 29 -10.75 2.83 26.09
CA LEU A 29 -11.14 2.62 24.70
C LEU A 29 -10.01 2.87 23.69
N LYS A 30 -9.12 3.85 23.94
CA LYS A 30 -7.94 4.08 23.09
C LYS A 30 -6.97 2.91 23.14
N VAL A 31 -6.77 2.29 24.31
CA VAL A 31 -5.90 1.11 24.49
C VAL A 31 -6.51 -0.11 23.80
N ILE A 32 -7.80 -0.37 24.03
CA ILE A 32 -8.54 -1.44 23.35
C ILE A 32 -8.42 -1.27 21.83
N ARG A 33 -8.72 -0.08 21.31
CA ARG A 33 -8.58 0.22 19.88
C ARG A 33 -7.19 -0.09 19.35
N LYS A 34 -6.13 0.32 20.06
CA LYS A 34 -4.74 0.06 19.64
C LYS A 34 -4.46 -1.44 19.56
N ASN A 35 -4.91 -2.22 20.54
CA ASN A 35 -4.73 -3.68 20.54
C ASN A 35 -5.52 -4.37 19.44
N LEU A 36 -6.78 -3.95 19.21
CA LEU A 36 -7.59 -4.48 18.12
C LEU A 36 -6.96 -4.20 16.76
N VAL A 37 -6.54 -2.96 16.51
CA VAL A 37 -5.84 -2.60 15.26
C VAL A 37 -4.62 -3.49 15.06
N LYS A 38 -3.78 -3.67 16.09
CA LYS A 38 -2.62 -4.56 16.03
C LYS A 38 -3.01 -5.99 15.64
N LYS A 39 -4.03 -6.57 16.30
CA LYS A 39 -4.52 -7.93 15.99
C LYS A 39 -5.12 -8.06 14.59
N CYS A 40 -5.78 -7.02 14.08
CA CYS A 40 -6.29 -7.01 12.72
C CYS A 40 -5.16 -7.03 11.68
N LEU A 41 -4.08 -6.28 11.93
CA LEU A 41 -2.93 -6.28 11.02
C LEU A 41 -2.16 -7.61 11.05
N GLU A 42 -2.00 -8.22 12.23
CA GLU A 42 -1.45 -9.58 12.36
C GLU A 42 -2.30 -10.59 11.56
N LEU A 43 -3.63 -10.53 11.68
CA LEU A 43 -4.53 -11.38 10.89
C LEU A 43 -4.38 -11.16 9.38
N PHE A 44 -4.17 -9.91 8.93
CA PHE A 44 -3.98 -9.64 7.51
C PHE A 44 -2.64 -10.14 6.98
N ASP A 45 -1.60 -10.19 7.82
CA ASP A 45 -0.33 -10.82 7.44
C ASP A 45 -0.49 -12.34 7.30
N GLU A 46 -1.13 -12.98 8.27
CA GLU A 46 -1.42 -14.42 8.22
C GLU A 46 -2.25 -14.74 6.97
N LEU A 47 -3.27 -13.93 6.68
CA LEU A 47 -4.09 -14.08 5.48
C LEU A 47 -3.26 -13.90 4.21
N ALA A 48 -2.20 -13.08 4.22
CA ALA A 48 -1.34 -12.85 3.07
C ALA A 48 -0.46 -14.06 2.71
N GLU A 49 -0.31 -15.03 3.62
CA GLU A 49 0.37 -16.31 3.33
C GLU A 49 -0.48 -17.21 2.41
N ASP A 50 -1.81 -17.05 2.44
CA ASP A 50 -2.73 -17.69 1.51
C ASP A 50 -3.09 -16.74 0.37
N LYS A 51 -2.39 -16.87 -0.76
CA LYS A 51 -2.57 -16.00 -1.93
C LYS A 51 -4.02 -15.96 -2.44
N GLU A 52 -4.74 -17.09 -2.44
CA GLU A 52 -6.10 -17.15 -2.99
C GLU A 52 -7.07 -16.35 -2.09
N ASN A 53 -7.03 -16.62 -0.79
CA ASN A 53 -7.90 -15.94 0.17
C ASN A 53 -7.51 -14.47 0.34
N TYR A 54 -6.22 -14.15 0.26
CA TYR A 54 -5.76 -12.76 0.27
C TYR A 54 -6.27 -11.98 -0.94
N ASN A 55 -6.25 -12.56 -2.14
CA ASN A 55 -6.77 -11.91 -3.34
C ASN A 55 -8.26 -11.60 -3.20
N LYS A 56 -9.06 -12.52 -2.63
CA LYS A 56 -10.48 -12.27 -2.33
C LYS A 56 -10.66 -11.14 -1.32
N PHE A 57 -9.87 -11.14 -0.25
CA PHE A 57 -9.88 -10.08 0.76
C PHE A 57 -9.49 -8.72 0.17
N TYR A 58 -8.40 -8.67 -0.59
CA TYR A 58 -7.90 -7.43 -1.18
C TYR A 58 -8.86 -6.85 -2.23
N ALA A 59 -9.51 -7.71 -3.02
CA ALA A 59 -10.53 -7.27 -3.97
C ALA A 59 -11.71 -6.55 -3.29
N GLN A 60 -12.09 -6.97 -2.07
CA GLN A 60 -13.21 -6.38 -1.33
C GLN A 60 -12.78 -5.19 -0.46
N PHE A 61 -11.61 -5.27 0.19
CA PHE A 61 -11.20 -4.35 1.25
C PHE A 61 -9.88 -3.62 0.96
N GLY A 62 -9.31 -3.75 -0.24
CA GLY A 62 -8.08 -3.05 -0.64
C GLY A 62 -8.19 -1.53 -0.50
N LYS A 63 -9.35 -0.94 -0.83
CA LYS A 63 -9.64 0.48 -0.62
C LYS A 63 -9.58 0.88 0.86
N ASN A 64 -10.03 0.02 1.76
CA ASN A 64 -9.91 0.25 3.20
C ASN A 64 -8.45 0.23 3.64
N LEU A 65 -7.61 -0.67 3.12
CA LEU A 65 -6.18 -0.64 3.42
C LEU A 65 -5.51 0.65 2.93
N LYS A 66 -5.83 1.09 1.71
CA LYS A 66 -5.36 2.35 1.14
C LYS A 66 -5.82 3.57 1.95
N LEU A 67 -7.06 3.56 2.45
CA LEU A 67 -7.54 4.58 3.39
C LEU A 67 -6.74 4.54 4.71
N GLY A 68 -6.36 3.36 5.17
CA GLY A 68 -5.48 3.19 6.33
C GLY A 68 -4.10 3.84 6.13
N ILE A 69 -3.53 3.77 4.93
CA ILE A 69 -2.27 4.50 4.59
C ILE A 69 -2.45 6.00 4.79
N HIS A 70 -3.61 6.54 4.41
CA HIS A 70 -3.92 7.94 4.55
C HIS A 70 -4.13 8.36 6.02
N GLU A 71 -4.95 7.61 6.77
CA GLU A 71 -5.40 7.96 8.12
C GLU A 71 -4.43 7.57 9.24
N ASP A 72 -3.78 6.39 9.14
CA ASP A 72 -3.04 5.77 10.24
C ASP A 72 -1.53 5.83 10.01
N SER A 73 -0.94 6.96 10.39
CA SER A 73 0.51 7.17 10.33
C SER A 73 1.31 6.17 11.18
N GLN A 74 0.76 5.63 12.27
CA GLN A 74 1.47 4.72 13.16
C GLN A 74 1.65 3.34 12.53
N ASN A 75 0.62 2.87 11.81
CA ASN A 75 0.62 1.55 11.19
C ASN A 75 0.91 1.58 9.68
N ARG A 76 1.16 2.76 9.10
CA ARG A 76 1.38 2.97 7.66
C ARG A 76 2.41 2.02 7.05
N LYS A 77 3.56 1.85 7.72
CA LYS A 77 4.60 0.93 7.26
C LYS A 77 4.04 -0.48 7.08
N LYS A 78 3.33 -0.98 8.10
CA LYS A 78 2.76 -2.32 8.06
C LYS A 78 1.67 -2.47 6.99
N LEU A 79 0.79 -1.47 6.89
CA LEU A 79 -0.24 -1.40 5.85
C LEU A 79 0.35 -1.39 4.44
N SER A 80 1.50 -0.75 4.23
CA SER A 80 2.13 -0.68 2.90
C SER A 80 2.58 -2.05 2.38
N GLU A 81 2.95 -2.97 3.28
CA GLU A 81 3.33 -4.35 2.94
C GLU A 81 2.12 -5.20 2.48
N LEU A 82 0.91 -4.78 2.86
CA LEU A 82 -0.35 -5.42 2.50
C LEU A 82 -0.90 -4.94 1.15
N LEU A 83 -0.36 -3.86 0.58
CA LEU A 83 -0.81 -3.37 -0.72
C LEU A 83 -0.42 -4.34 -1.84
N ARG A 84 -1.26 -4.41 -2.86
CA ARG A 84 -1.04 -5.17 -4.10
C ARG A 84 -1.31 -4.26 -5.28
N TYR A 85 -0.41 -4.32 -6.26
CA TYR A 85 -0.47 -3.51 -7.47
C TYR A 85 -0.14 -4.35 -8.69
N HIS A 86 -0.78 -4.02 -9.81
CA HIS A 86 -0.24 -4.43 -11.11
C HIS A 86 0.99 -3.60 -11.44
N THR A 87 1.91 -4.19 -12.17
CA THR A 87 3.11 -3.50 -12.65
C THR A 87 3.34 -3.81 -14.11
N SER A 88 4.28 -3.10 -14.72
CA SER A 88 4.71 -3.37 -16.09
C SER A 88 5.33 -4.76 -16.29
N ALA A 89 5.68 -5.47 -15.21
CA ALA A 89 6.29 -6.80 -15.24
C ALA A 89 5.43 -7.90 -14.60
N SER A 90 4.36 -7.54 -13.87
CA SER A 90 3.53 -8.52 -13.15
C SER A 90 2.46 -9.21 -14.01
N GLY A 91 2.29 -8.78 -15.26
CA GLY A 91 1.26 -9.31 -16.15
C GLY A 91 -0.15 -9.03 -15.62
N ASP A 92 -0.96 -10.08 -15.49
CA ASP A 92 -2.34 -9.99 -15.02
C ASP A 92 -2.52 -10.24 -13.53
N GLU A 93 -1.47 -10.64 -12.82
CA GLU A 93 -1.52 -10.72 -11.36
C GLU A 93 -1.02 -9.41 -10.73
N ALA A 94 -1.68 -9.02 -9.64
CA ALA A 94 -1.17 -7.96 -8.77
C ALA A 94 -0.17 -8.56 -7.79
N CYS A 95 0.90 -7.83 -7.49
CA CYS A 95 1.98 -8.27 -6.60
C CYS A 95 2.23 -7.23 -5.48
N PRO A 96 2.79 -7.64 -4.33
CA PRO A 96 3.21 -6.73 -3.28
C PRO A 96 4.39 -5.86 -3.72
N LEU A 97 4.56 -4.70 -3.08
CA LEU A 97 5.73 -3.83 -3.33
C LEU A 97 7.06 -4.51 -2.97
N LYS A 98 7.07 -5.50 -2.05
CA LYS A 98 8.28 -6.30 -1.77
C LYS A 98 8.77 -7.05 -3.01
N ASP A 99 7.84 -7.58 -3.82
CA ASP A 99 8.18 -8.30 -5.04
C ASP A 99 8.78 -7.36 -6.09
N TYR A 100 8.26 -6.12 -6.17
CA TYR A 100 8.89 -5.07 -6.98
C TYR A 100 10.32 -4.79 -6.51
N VAL A 101 10.51 -4.58 -5.20
CA VAL A 101 11.83 -4.29 -4.61
C VAL A 101 12.82 -5.43 -4.88
N ALA A 102 12.38 -6.69 -4.78
CA ALA A 102 13.20 -7.85 -5.08
C ALA A 102 13.63 -7.95 -6.56
N ARG A 103 12.89 -7.33 -7.48
CA ARG A 103 13.20 -7.25 -8.92
C ARG A 103 13.88 -5.95 -9.34
N MET A 104 14.18 -5.04 -8.40
CA MET A 104 14.88 -3.81 -8.72
C MET A 104 16.27 -4.10 -9.26
N LYS A 105 16.68 -3.36 -10.29
CA LYS A 105 18.06 -3.41 -10.79
C LYS A 105 19.03 -2.84 -9.74
N ASP A 106 20.29 -3.27 -9.78
CA ASP A 106 21.33 -2.80 -8.84
C ASP A 106 21.52 -1.27 -8.85
N ASN A 107 21.38 -0.65 -10.03
CA ASN A 107 21.49 0.81 -10.19
C ASN A 107 20.18 1.57 -9.89
N GLN A 108 19.09 0.86 -9.54
CA GLN A 108 17.78 1.45 -9.31
C GLN A 108 17.64 1.92 -7.85
N LYS A 109 17.42 3.24 -7.67
CA LYS A 109 17.25 3.86 -6.35
C LYS A 109 15.79 4.10 -5.94
N HIS A 110 14.89 4.12 -6.91
CA HIS A 110 13.50 4.55 -6.72
C HIS A 110 12.50 3.50 -7.19
N ILE A 111 11.33 3.50 -6.56
CA ILE A 111 10.15 2.76 -7.02
C ILE A 111 9.39 3.69 -7.97
N TYR A 112 9.33 3.32 -9.24
CA TYR A 112 8.63 4.12 -10.25
C TYR A 112 7.15 3.74 -10.28
N TYR A 113 6.28 4.75 -10.28
CA TYR A 113 4.84 4.53 -10.37
C TYR A 113 4.17 5.51 -11.34
N ILE A 114 2.97 5.15 -11.78
CA ILE A 114 2.06 6.03 -12.51
C ILE A 114 0.65 5.90 -11.92
N THR A 115 -0.02 7.03 -11.76
CA THR A 115 -1.45 7.08 -11.43
C THR A 115 -2.29 7.32 -12.68
N GLY A 116 -3.53 6.80 -12.71
CA GLY A 116 -4.46 7.02 -13.82
C GLY A 116 -5.82 6.36 -13.59
N GLU A 117 -6.70 6.41 -14.57
CA GLU A 117 -8.09 5.95 -14.40
C GLU A 117 -8.24 4.42 -14.53
N ASN A 118 -7.39 3.77 -15.31
CA ASN A 118 -7.42 2.32 -15.52
C ASN A 118 -6.06 1.76 -15.99
N LYS A 119 -5.92 0.43 -15.92
CA LYS A 119 -4.66 -0.30 -16.23
C LYS A 119 -4.22 -0.10 -17.69
N GLU A 120 -5.16 -0.13 -18.63
CA GLU A 120 -4.86 -0.03 -20.08
C GLU A 120 -4.30 1.34 -20.44
N GLN A 121 -4.91 2.41 -19.91
CA GLN A 121 -4.47 3.78 -20.12
C GLN A 121 -3.04 4.01 -19.60
N VAL A 122 -2.76 3.57 -18.37
CA VAL A 122 -1.43 3.78 -17.78
C VAL A 122 -0.38 2.90 -18.43
N ALA A 123 -0.71 1.67 -18.81
CA ALA A 123 0.22 0.76 -19.47
C ALA A 123 0.66 1.24 -20.87
N ASN A 124 -0.23 1.94 -21.59
CA ASN A 124 0.02 2.53 -22.90
C ASN A 124 0.53 3.99 -22.84
N SER A 125 0.85 4.49 -21.65
CA SER A 125 1.36 5.85 -21.48
C SER A 125 2.79 5.98 -22.02
N SER A 126 3.06 7.05 -22.77
CA SER A 126 4.41 7.37 -23.25
C SER A 126 5.43 7.54 -22.12
N PHE A 127 4.98 8.00 -20.94
CA PHE A 127 5.80 8.07 -19.74
C PHE A 127 6.27 6.68 -19.28
N VAL A 128 5.36 5.69 -19.31
CA VAL A 128 5.69 4.29 -18.96
C VAL A 128 6.59 3.66 -20.02
N GLU A 129 6.33 3.90 -21.31
CA GLU A 129 7.18 3.39 -22.39
C GLU A 129 8.64 3.84 -22.24
N ARG A 130 8.89 5.11 -21.91
CA ARG A 130 10.24 5.65 -21.67
C ARG A 130 10.97 4.89 -20.57
N VAL A 131 10.28 4.58 -19.47
CA VAL A 131 10.83 3.90 -18.30
C VAL A 131 11.07 2.41 -18.59
N LYS A 132 10.11 1.75 -19.28
CA LYS A 132 10.24 0.36 -19.73
C LYS A 132 11.36 0.17 -20.74
N LYS A 133 11.60 1.12 -21.65
CA LYS A 133 12.74 1.08 -22.60
C LYS A 133 14.09 1.06 -21.90
N ARG A 134 14.18 1.65 -20.69
CA ARG A 134 15.35 1.57 -19.80
C ARG A 134 15.35 0.30 -18.92
N GLY A 135 14.38 -0.58 -19.12
CA GLY A 135 14.22 -1.84 -18.40
C GLY A 135 13.80 -1.69 -16.94
N PHE A 136 13.23 -0.54 -16.53
CA PHE A 136 12.71 -0.36 -15.18
C PHE A 136 11.23 -0.75 -15.11
N GLU A 137 10.86 -1.39 -14.00
CA GLU A 137 9.47 -1.75 -13.69
C GLU A 137 8.69 -0.51 -13.22
N VAL A 138 7.43 -0.39 -13.63
CA VAL A 138 6.52 0.69 -13.19
C VAL A 138 5.30 0.11 -12.49
N VAL A 139 5.00 0.62 -11.30
CA VAL A 139 3.79 0.30 -10.53
C VAL A 139 2.59 1.06 -11.11
N TYR A 140 1.50 0.34 -11.41
CA TYR A 140 0.26 0.91 -11.93
C TYR A 140 -0.73 1.14 -10.79
N MET A 141 -1.10 2.39 -10.59
CA MET A 141 -2.01 2.84 -9.55
C MET A 141 -3.27 3.41 -10.19
N THR A 142 -4.34 2.63 -10.22
CA THR A 142 -5.49 2.90 -11.08
C THR A 142 -6.77 3.21 -10.30
N GLU A 143 -6.67 3.42 -8.98
CA GLU A 143 -7.81 3.82 -8.16
C GLU A 143 -7.66 5.28 -7.73
N PRO A 144 -8.76 6.07 -7.66
CA PRO A 144 -8.69 7.48 -7.24
C PRO A 144 -8.03 7.69 -5.86
N ILE A 145 -8.15 6.71 -4.96
CA ILE A 145 -7.53 6.76 -3.63
C ILE A 145 -6.00 6.68 -3.69
N ASP A 146 -5.41 6.16 -4.78
CA ASP A 146 -3.97 6.01 -4.91
C ASP A 146 -3.22 7.35 -4.92
N GLU A 147 -3.84 8.42 -5.43
CA GLU A 147 -3.32 9.79 -5.34
C GLU A 147 -3.07 10.21 -3.88
N TYR A 148 -3.95 9.79 -2.97
CA TYR A 148 -3.79 10.05 -1.54
C TYR A 148 -2.78 9.10 -0.88
N VAL A 149 -2.65 7.87 -1.40
CA VAL A 149 -1.67 6.89 -0.92
C VAL A 149 -0.26 7.43 -1.17
N VAL A 150 0.07 7.84 -2.39
CA VAL A 150 1.42 8.29 -2.75
C VAL A 150 1.83 9.62 -2.11
N GLN A 151 0.86 10.44 -1.71
CA GLN A 151 1.13 11.63 -0.90
C GLN A 151 1.63 11.30 0.51
N GLN A 152 1.18 10.17 1.08
CA GLN A 152 1.49 9.76 2.46
C GLN A 152 2.59 8.71 2.53
N MET A 153 2.66 7.82 1.54
CA MET A 153 3.67 6.76 1.40
C MET A 153 4.81 7.25 0.49
N LYS A 154 5.70 8.07 1.07
CA LYS A 154 6.84 8.64 0.33
C LYS A 154 7.94 7.63 0.00
N GLU A 155 8.05 6.58 0.81
CA GLU A 155 9.05 5.53 0.66
C GLU A 155 8.50 4.18 1.08
N PHE A 156 9.10 3.13 0.52
CA PHE A 156 8.88 1.74 0.89
C PHE A 156 10.23 1.03 0.92
N ASP A 157 10.53 0.34 2.02
CA ASP A 157 11.82 -0.34 2.24
C ASP A 157 13.06 0.52 1.96
N GLY A 158 13.00 1.80 2.38
CA GLY A 158 14.06 2.79 2.16
C GLY A 158 14.19 3.29 0.72
N LYS A 159 13.31 2.87 -0.20
CA LYS A 159 13.27 3.33 -1.60
C LYS A 159 12.16 4.37 -1.76
N GLN A 160 12.49 5.55 -2.26
CA GLN A 160 11.50 6.60 -2.52
C GLN A 160 10.60 6.22 -3.69
N LEU A 161 9.31 6.57 -3.58
CA LEU A 161 8.35 6.46 -4.67
C LEU A 161 8.43 7.70 -5.56
N VAL A 162 8.56 7.50 -6.87
CA VAL A 162 8.70 8.58 -7.85
C VAL A 162 7.69 8.38 -8.98
N SER A 163 6.85 9.39 -9.21
CA SER A 163 5.94 9.40 -10.34
C SER A 163 6.71 9.54 -11.65
N VAL A 164 6.40 8.70 -12.62
CA VAL A 164 6.97 8.78 -13.98
C VAL A 164 6.43 9.96 -14.79
N THR A 165 5.33 10.58 -14.35
CA THR A 165 4.76 11.79 -14.97
C THR A 165 5.38 13.08 -14.43
N LYS A 166 6.22 12.99 -13.40
CA LYS A 166 6.88 14.16 -12.81
C LYS A 166 7.89 14.75 -13.79
N GLU A 167 7.86 16.07 -13.95
CA GLU A 167 8.88 16.79 -14.69
C GLU A 167 10.29 16.56 -14.12
N GLY A 168 11.28 16.44 -15.00
CA GLY A 168 12.66 16.18 -14.59
C GLY A 168 12.90 14.76 -14.06
N LEU A 169 12.09 13.76 -14.45
CA LEU A 169 12.37 12.36 -14.13
C LEU A 169 13.74 11.94 -14.69
N GLU A 170 14.70 11.73 -13.78
CA GLU A 170 15.99 11.15 -14.07
C GLU A 170 15.94 9.63 -13.87
N LEU A 171 16.32 8.91 -14.93
CA LEU A 171 16.48 7.46 -14.90
C LEU A 171 17.97 7.14 -14.85
N PRO A 172 18.40 6.16 -14.06
CA PRO A 172 19.79 5.71 -14.07
C PRO A 172 20.21 5.35 -15.50
N GLU A 173 21.37 5.84 -15.90
CA GLU A 173 22.00 5.50 -17.19
C GLU A 173 22.41 4.03 -17.20
N ASP A 174 22.29 3.38 -18.36
CA ASP A 174 22.86 2.06 -18.57
C ASP A 174 24.40 2.15 -18.59
N GLU A 175 25.08 1.14 -18.04
CA GLU A 175 26.54 1.09 -18.09
C GLU A 175 27.09 1.07 -19.53
N ASP A 176 26.30 0.59 -20.49
CA ASP A 176 26.65 0.58 -21.91
C ASP A 176 26.53 1.96 -22.58
N GLU A 177 25.68 2.86 -22.07
CA GLU A 177 25.64 4.25 -22.54
C GLU A 177 26.79 5.09 -21.97
N LYS A 178 27.30 4.76 -20.78
CA LYS A 178 28.48 5.43 -20.20
C LYS A 178 29.80 5.14 -20.92
N LYS A 179 29.84 4.10 -21.75
CA LYS A 179 31.03 3.68 -22.51
C LYS A 179 31.05 4.19 -23.96
N LYS A 180 30.01 4.91 -24.41
CA LYS A 180 29.98 5.64 -25.68
C LYS A 180 30.31 7.10 -25.48
#